data_AF-A0A349TI39-F1
#
_entry.id   AF-A0A349TI39-F1
#
_cell.length_a   1.000
_cell.length_b   1.000
_cell.length_c   1.000
_cell.angle_alpha   90.00
_cell.angle_beta   90.00
_cell.angle_gamma   90.00
#
_symmetry.space_group_name_H-M   'P 1'
#
loop_
_entity.id
_entity.type
_entity.pdbx_description
1 polymer ?
#
loop_
_entity_poly.entity_id
_entity_poly.type
_entity_poly.pdbx_seq_one_letter_code
_entity_poly.pdbx_strand_id
1 'polypeptide(L)' 'AYVGRTPEFWNSLDVIGGAQTYFLGASFGDAKGQPIQVNAVSHGCPISLFRDIDIINTA' A
#
# COMPACT_ATOMS: atom_id res chain seq x y z
N ALA A 1 0.05 -12.22 -0.38
CA ALA A 1 -0.85 -11.10 -0.76
C ALA A 1 -1.88 -10.90 0.35
N TYR A 2 -2.67 -9.83 0.33
CA TYR A 2 -3.74 -9.60 1.31
C TYR A 2 -5.06 -9.30 0.62
N VAL A 3 -6.17 -9.48 1.33
CA VAL A 3 -7.51 -9.14 0.87
C VAL A 3 -8.24 -8.40 1.98
N GLY A 4 -9.12 -7.47 1.60
CA GLY A 4 -9.89 -6.70 2.56
C GLY A 4 -10.73 -5.63 1.87
N ARG A 5 -11.74 -5.13 2.59
CA ARG A 5 -12.50 -3.95 2.19
C ARG A 5 -11.75 -2.70 2.66
N THR A 6 -11.79 -1.64 1.85
CA THR A 6 -10.97 -0.44 2.09
C THR A 6 -11.19 0.18 3.48
N PRO A 7 -12.43 0.42 3.96
CA PRO A 7 -12.62 1.00 5.29
C PRO A 7 -12.02 0.14 6.42
N GLU A 8 -12.25 -1.17 6.37
CA GLU A 8 -11.81 -2.13 7.38
C GLU A 8 -10.28 -2.26 7.39
N PHE A 9 -9.65 -2.26 6.22
CA PHE A 9 -8.18 -2.24 6.08
C PHE A 9 -7.57 -0.98 6.70
N TRP A 10 -8.09 0.21 6.38
CA TRP A 10 -7.55 1.45 6.93
C TRP A 10 -7.84 1.60 8.42
N ASN A 11 -8.96 1.08 8.92
CA ASN A 11 -9.27 1.04 10.34
C ASN A 11 -8.33 0.12 11.14
N SER A 12 -7.62 -0.81 10.49
CA SER A 12 -6.67 -1.70 11.16
C SER A 12 -5.23 -1.16 11.23
N LEU A 13 -5.01 0.06 10.74
CA LEU A 13 -3.75 0.78 10.87
C LEU A 13 -3.47 1.11 12.34
N ASP A 14 -2.42 0.52 12.89
CA ASP A 14 -2.01 0.70 14.29
C ASP A 14 -0.82 1.65 14.43
N VAL A 15 0.12 1.61 13.48
CA VAL A 15 1.35 2.43 13.55
C VAL A 15 1.67 3.05 12.20
N ILE A 16 2.04 4.33 12.21
CA ILE A 16 2.70 5.04 11.12
C ILE A 16 4.12 5.36 11.58
N GLY A 17 5.11 4.92 10.80
CA GLY A 17 6.52 5.14 11.05
C GLY A 17 6.91 6.61 10.90
N GLY A 18 8.00 7.00 11.58
CA GLY A 18 8.54 8.36 11.47
C GLY A 18 9.09 8.67 10.07
N ALA A 19 9.40 9.95 9.83
CA ALA A 19 9.89 10.44 8.54
C ALA A 19 11.12 9.69 8.01
N GLN A 20 11.99 9.18 8.89
CA GLN A 20 13.17 8.40 8.55
C GLN A 20 12.83 7.04 7.89
N THR A 21 11.59 6.58 8.00
CA THR A 21 11.11 5.33 7.38
C THR A 21 10.41 5.57 6.05
N TYR A 22 10.30 6.83 5.61
CA TYR A 22 9.68 7.16 4.35
C TYR A 22 10.46 6.57 3.17
N PHE A 23 9.74 5.88 2.29
CA PHE A 23 10.29 5.31 1.08
C PHE A 23 9.43 5.67 -0.13
N LEU A 24 10.06 6.16 -1.19
CA LEU A 24 9.43 6.37 -2.49
C LEU A 24 9.64 5.11 -3.34
N GLY A 25 8.60 4.31 -3.48
CA GLY A 25 8.61 3.09 -4.29
C GLY A 25 8.19 3.38 -5.74
N ALA A 26 8.67 2.57 -6.67
CA ALA A 26 8.32 2.67 -8.09
C ALA A 26 8.06 1.28 -8.68
N SER A 27 7.09 1.19 -9.58
CA SER A 27 6.93 0.06 -10.49
C SER A 27 6.74 0.60 -11.91
N PHE A 28 7.45 0.01 -12.88
CA PHE A 28 7.34 0.40 -14.30
C PHE A 28 5.94 0.18 -14.92
N GLY A 29 5.04 -0.50 -14.21
CA GLY A 29 3.65 -0.76 -14.60
C GLY A 29 2.61 -0.15 -13.66
N ASP A 30 2.97 0.87 -12.88
CA ASP A 30 2.03 1.54 -11.98
C ASP A 30 0.99 2.33 -12.80
N ALA A 31 -0.20 1.73 -12.97
CA ALA A 31 -1.28 2.29 -13.75
C ALA A 31 -2.30 2.98 -12.83
N LYS A 32 -2.74 4.19 -13.18
CA LYS A 32 -3.70 4.96 -12.36
C LYS A 32 -5.16 4.52 -12.46
N GLY A 33 -5.45 3.46 -13.21
CA GLY A 33 -6.80 2.93 -13.37
C GLY A 33 -7.14 2.60 -14.82
N GLN A 34 -8.44 2.42 -15.07
CA GLN A 34 -8.98 2.20 -16.41
C GLN A 34 -9.73 3.46 -16.92
N PRO A 35 -9.55 3.84 -18.20
CA PRO A 35 -8.60 3.27 -19.19
C PRO A 35 -7.13 3.50 -18.76
N ILE A 36 -6.19 2.72 -19.30
CA ILE A 36 -4.81 2.74 -18.80
C ILE A 36 -4.20 4.15 -18.86
N GLN A 37 -3.70 4.60 -17.72
CA GLN A 37 -3.06 5.90 -17.55
C GLN A 37 -1.70 5.69 -16.88
N VAL A 38 -0.67 6.29 -17.46
CA VAL A 38 0.73 6.21 -16.99
C VAL A 38 1.15 7.58 -16.47
N ASN A 39 1.95 7.61 -15.41
CA ASN A 39 2.54 8.81 -14.82
C ASN A 39 3.99 8.60 -14.41
N ALA A 40 4.68 9.70 -14.10
CA ALA A 40 5.92 9.65 -13.35
C ALA A 40 5.68 9.07 -11.94
N VAL A 41 6.68 8.38 -11.41
CA VAL A 41 6.67 7.78 -10.06
C VAL A 41 6.26 8.83 -9.01
N SER A 42 5.22 8.53 -8.23
CA SER A 42 4.70 9.47 -7.22
C SER A 42 4.20 8.81 -5.92
N HIS A 43 4.38 7.50 -5.73
CA HIS A 43 3.81 6.76 -4.60
C HIS A 43 4.86 6.44 -3.55
N GLY A 44 4.76 7.07 -2.38
CA GLY A 44 5.63 6.81 -1.25
C GLY A 44 4.88 6.82 0.07
N CYS A 45 5.40 6.08 1.05
CA CYS A 45 4.86 6.03 2.39
C CYS A 45 5.96 5.72 3.42
N PRO A 46 5.77 6.11 4.69
CA PRO A 46 6.53 5.52 5.79
C PRO A 46 6.14 4.06 6.01
N ILE A 47 6.96 3.34 6.77
CA ILE A 47 6.57 2.01 7.28
C ILE A 47 5.24 2.14 8.02
N SER A 48 4.31 1.22 7.76
CA SER A 48 2.99 1.22 8.40
C SER A 48 2.65 -0.18 8.89
N LEU A 49 2.10 -0.29 10.10
CA LEU A 49 1.65 -1.57 10.68
C LEU A 49 0.13 -1.66 10.60
N PHE A 50 -0.37 -2.68 9.91
CA PHE A 50 -1.77 -3.03 9.87
C PHE A 50 -1.98 -4.34 10.65
N ARG A 51 -2.97 -4.38 11.53
CA ARG A 51 -3.32 -5.56 12.31
C ARG A 51 -4.48 -6.31 11.69
N ASP A 52 -4.64 -7.57 12.07
CA ASP A 52 -5.82 -8.38 11.76
C ASP A 52 -6.15 -8.41 10.24
N ILE A 53 -5.11 -8.50 9.41
CA ILE A 53 -5.23 -8.56 7.95
C ILE A 53 -5.29 -10.03 7.50
N ASP A 54 -6.26 -10.34 6.65
CA ASP A 54 -6.35 -11.63 5.98
C ASP A 54 -5.26 -11.77 4.91
N ILE A 55 -4.34 -12.70 5.13
CA ILE A 55 -3.24 -13.01 4.21
C ILE A 55 -3.65 -14.19 3.32
N ILE A 56 -3.46 -14.02 2.01
CA ILE A 56 -3.73 -15.02 0.98
C ILE A 56 -2.46 -15.37 0.20
N ASN A 57 -2.44 -16.54 -0.43
CA ASN A 57 -1.31 -17.09 -1.20
C ASN A 57 -0.04 -17.22 -0.33
N THR A 58 -0.13 -18.04 0.73
CA THR A 58 0.92 -18.23 1.75
C THR A 58 1.77 -19.48 1.56
N ALA A 59 1.51 -20.25 0.51
CA ALA A 59 2.27 -21.46 0.15
C ALA A 59 3.70 -21.11 -0.33
#